data_AF-A0A931ZJH5-F1
#
_entry.id   AF-A0A931ZJH5-F1
#
_cell.length_a   1.000
_cell.length_b   1.000
_cell.length_c   1.000
_cell.angle_alpha   90.00
_cell.angle_beta   90.00
_cell.angle_gamma   90.00
#
_symmetry.space_group_name_H-M   'P 1'
#
loop_
_entity.id
_entity.type
_entity.pdbx_description
1 polymer ?
#
loop_
_entity_poly.entity_id
_entity_poly.type
_entity_poly.pdbx_seq_one_letter_code
_entity_poly.pdbx_strand_id
1 'polypeptide(L)'
;MGKRLYFKFQIIWILIVIPLLTYIYLKKTLNLALYGDDWEQLYNLWLSFDVYKTSSFFNINSYLSPYWPQYLFLGIIRHFSGYEPIAYFASSLFLRILATISLFFLMKKMTKKSLPAYLSTIIFTFSAAGLQTTDWVFNMNTYAGVFFLNLSIIFYLKLNNPKVQFFLRYIFFVVLFTLALSIVPVRMHGAVIFLGMIEFIFSFFIQKDRKFRPDKFFFLRILTPIIILFVLIKLGSFGNSGDNLPLKTGFTYLVEMIQKGRYDVFFYFFGIIGNFVFPDTATGGVIFGRLSLLGLCFILADSILVLTLRGGKKMLGYFFVFNILEIFLGKLLLFWNPLLSSTNIISILMGIHLITVPTILFWQLRKTNLLQVASIIIGLIWLISFSFLYWVRTPYLIIETTGRYMTMGAFGFSILFASLLWLIIERSSSRKRIKMLTFFVPMVLLVFWLKINLEAANIYLTNLEENRNINLANKAWDVLLQNVPAIDKENPSVFYFSTDNPTAIYMIFSFGFPPHGGLLYGITDWLNTPIPTEHYEELLKMVSSGETLAKLHGRKPNPVPISRVFAFDFRNGELINITDQIRQKITEDLKNN
;
A
#
# COMPACT_ATOMS: atom_id res chain seq x y z
N MET A 1 4.01 -36.80 -11.39
CA MET A 1 4.62 -35.82 -12.31
C MET A 1 6.14 -35.88 -12.16
N GLY A 2 6.91 -36.13 -13.23
CA GLY A 2 8.38 -36.25 -13.13
C GLY A 2 9.06 -34.93 -12.71
N LYS A 3 10.23 -35.00 -12.04
CA LYS A 3 10.98 -33.82 -11.56
C LYS A 3 11.19 -32.74 -12.65
N ARG A 4 11.45 -33.16 -13.89
CA ARG A 4 11.63 -32.27 -15.05
C ARG A 4 10.36 -31.52 -15.43
N LEU A 5 9.21 -32.20 -15.45
CA LEU A 5 7.92 -31.58 -15.78
C LEU A 5 7.50 -30.59 -14.68
N TYR A 6 7.77 -30.92 -13.42
CA TYR A 6 7.54 -30.02 -12.29
C TYR A 6 8.40 -28.75 -12.34
N PHE A 7 9.68 -28.88 -12.71
CA PHE A 7 10.55 -27.73 -12.92
C PHE A 7 10.09 -26.85 -14.09
N LYS A 8 9.71 -27.45 -15.23
CA LYS A 8 9.13 -26.72 -16.37
C LYS A 8 7.87 -25.95 -15.97
N PHE A 9 6.97 -26.58 -15.22
CA PHE A 9 5.76 -25.91 -14.72
C PHE A 9 6.08 -24.72 -13.81
N GLN A 10 7.11 -24.81 -12.95
CA GLN A 10 7.55 -23.68 -12.14
C GLN A 10 8.09 -22.52 -12.98
N ILE A 11 8.85 -22.81 -14.04
CA ILE A 11 9.34 -21.79 -14.96
C ILE A 11 8.16 -21.10 -15.66
N ILE A 12 7.20 -21.88 -16.19
CA ILE A 12 5.99 -21.35 -16.82
C ILE A 12 5.19 -20.49 -15.83
N TRP A 13 5.06 -20.95 -14.59
CA TRP A 13 4.37 -20.18 -13.55
C TRP A 13 5.01 -18.81 -13.31
N ILE A 14 6.34 -18.79 -13.18
CA ILE A 14 7.11 -17.57 -12.87
C ILE A 14 7.17 -16.62 -14.06
N LEU A 15 7.46 -17.13 -15.27
CA LEU A 15 7.73 -16.30 -16.45
C LEU A 15 6.48 -15.93 -17.25
N ILE A 16 5.38 -16.69 -17.11
CA ILE A 16 4.17 -16.50 -17.93
C ILE A 16 2.95 -16.25 -17.05
N VAL A 17 2.65 -17.17 -16.11
CA VAL A 17 1.38 -17.10 -15.37
C VAL A 17 1.33 -15.88 -14.44
N ILE A 18 2.37 -15.63 -13.64
CA ILE A 18 2.41 -14.46 -12.74
C ILE A 18 2.29 -13.15 -13.54
N PRO A 19 3.13 -12.89 -14.57
CA PRO A 19 2.98 -11.69 -15.40
C PRO A 19 1.59 -11.55 -16.03
N LEU A 20 1.05 -12.62 -16.60
CA LEU A 20 -0.26 -12.59 -17.26
C LEU A 20 -1.39 -12.28 -16.28
N LEU A 21 -1.43 -12.93 -15.11
CA LEU A 21 -2.45 -12.65 -14.09
C LEU A 21 -2.34 -11.22 -13.57
N THR A 22 -1.11 -10.74 -13.33
CA THR A 22 -0.88 -9.37 -12.87
C THR A 22 -1.34 -8.35 -13.92
N TYR A 23 -1.03 -8.59 -15.19
CA TYR A 23 -1.49 -7.76 -16.31
C TYR A 23 -3.02 -7.77 -16.41
N ILE A 24 -3.68 -8.93 -16.42
CA ILE A 24 -5.15 -9.02 -16.50
C ILE A 24 -5.81 -8.23 -15.37
N TYR A 25 -5.27 -8.33 -14.15
CA TYR A 25 -5.79 -7.66 -12.96
C TYR A 25 -5.58 -6.14 -12.99
N LEU A 26 -4.46 -5.65 -13.52
CA LEU A 26 -4.06 -4.23 -13.44
C LEU A 26 -4.05 -3.51 -14.79
N LYS A 27 -4.47 -4.12 -15.90
CA LYS A 27 -4.38 -3.52 -17.24
C LYS A 27 -4.97 -2.12 -17.34
N LYS A 28 -5.99 -1.79 -16.55
CA LYS A 28 -6.61 -0.45 -16.52
C LYS A 28 -5.63 0.64 -16.09
N THR A 29 -4.65 0.33 -15.24
CA THR A 29 -3.65 1.32 -14.81
C THR A 29 -2.78 1.82 -15.97
N LEU A 30 -2.62 1.01 -17.03
CA LEU A 30 -1.84 1.41 -18.22
C LEU A 30 -2.53 2.48 -19.08
N ASN A 31 -3.81 2.74 -18.84
CA ASN A 31 -4.59 3.77 -19.53
C ASN A 31 -4.74 5.05 -18.68
N LEU A 32 -4.10 5.13 -17.52
CA LEU A 32 -4.21 6.28 -16.62
C LEU A 32 -3.18 7.36 -16.98
N ALA A 33 -3.54 8.62 -16.75
CA ALA A 33 -2.61 9.73 -16.78
C ALA A 33 -1.86 9.85 -15.43
N LEU A 34 -0.66 10.45 -15.47
CA LEU A 34 0.08 10.89 -14.28
C LEU A 34 -0.70 12.00 -13.56
N TYR A 35 -0.61 12.06 -12.24
CA TYR A 35 -1.41 13.03 -11.47
C TYR A 35 -0.85 13.37 -10.11
N GLY A 36 -1.31 14.49 -9.54
CA GLY A 36 -1.03 14.84 -8.15
C GLY A 36 0.45 14.84 -7.83
N ASP A 37 0.78 14.10 -6.79
CA ASP A 37 2.15 13.90 -6.31
C ASP A 37 3.07 13.31 -7.40
N ASP A 38 2.59 12.57 -8.41
CA ASP A 38 3.46 12.10 -9.50
C ASP A 38 4.14 13.28 -10.20
N TRP A 39 3.38 14.34 -10.50
CA TRP A 39 3.91 15.56 -11.10
C TRP A 39 4.80 16.32 -10.13
N GLU A 40 4.44 16.37 -8.85
CA GLU A 40 5.28 16.98 -7.82
C GLU A 40 6.66 16.31 -7.74
N GLN A 41 6.70 14.98 -7.71
CA GLN A 41 7.95 14.24 -7.65
C GLN A 41 8.77 14.39 -8.93
N LEU A 42 8.12 14.47 -10.09
CA LEU A 42 8.81 14.72 -11.36
C LEU A 42 9.34 16.16 -11.49
N TYR A 43 8.62 17.14 -10.96
CA TYR A 43 9.06 18.53 -10.86
C TYR A 43 10.27 18.65 -9.92
N ASN A 44 10.20 18.06 -8.73
CA ASN A 44 11.31 18.05 -7.77
C ASN A 44 12.55 17.34 -8.31
N LEU A 45 12.36 16.24 -9.04
CA LEU A 45 13.42 15.54 -9.76
C LEU A 45 14.08 16.48 -10.79
N TRP A 46 13.29 17.12 -11.65
CA TRP A 46 13.80 18.06 -12.66
C TRP A 46 14.58 19.21 -12.02
N LEU A 47 14.02 19.85 -10.99
CA LEU A 47 14.70 20.95 -10.29
C LEU A 47 16.02 20.50 -9.67
N SER A 48 16.02 19.38 -8.94
CA SER A 48 17.18 18.98 -8.14
C SER A 48 18.31 18.41 -8.99
N PHE A 49 17.98 17.68 -10.06
CA PHE A 49 18.97 16.97 -10.87
C PHE A 49 19.39 17.73 -12.14
N ASP A 50 18.47 18.47 -12.78
CA ASP A 50 18.75 19.09 -14.08
C ASP A 50 19.00 20.59 -13.97
N VAL A 51 18.15 21.31 -13.23
CA VAL A 51 18.17 22.78 -13.15
C VAL A 51 19.22 23.25 -12.14
N TYR A 52 18.99 22.99 -10.86
CA TYR A 52 19.87 23.47 -9.78
C TYR A 52 21.07 22.56 -9.57
N LYS A 53 21.01 21.31 -10.05
CA LYS A 53 22.07 20.30 -9.91
C LYS A 53 22.55 20.14 -8.46
N THR A 54 21.63 20.30 -7.50
CA THR A 54 21.85 20.04 -6.07
C THR A 54 21.97 18.55 -5.78
N SER A 55 21.52 17.71 -6.72
CA SER A 55 21.60 16.25 -6.67
C SER A 55 22.22 15.68 -7.95
N SER A 56 22.76 14.46 -7.85
CA SER A 56 23.36 13.75 -8.98
C SER A 56 22.93 12.31 -9.01
N PHE A 57 22.66 11.77 -10.21
CA PHE A 57 22.33 10.36 -10.41
C PHE A 57 23.44 9.39 -9.97
N PHE A 58 24.67 9.89 -9.87
CA PHE A 58 25.84 9.10 -9.49
C PHE A 58 26.26 9.30 -8.04
N ASN A 59 25.59 10.19 -7.30
CA ASN A 59 25.89 10.44 -5.89
C ASN A 59 24.90 9.70 -5.00
N ILE A 60 25.38 8.74 -4.21
CA ILE A 60 24.53 7.98 -3.29
C ILE A 60 23.83 8.86 -2.25
N ASN A 61 24.45 9.98 -1.86
CA ASN A 61 23.87 10.91 -0.89
C ASN A 61 22.59 11.58 -1.43
N SER A 62 22.43 11.67 -2.76
CA SER A 62 21.20 12.12 -3.41
C SER A 62 20.03 11.13 -3.29
N TYR A 63 20.20 10.04 -2.55
CA TYR A 63 19.14 9.07 -2.28
C TYR A 63 18.95 8.80 -0.78
N LEU A 64 19.73 9.42 0.10
CA LEU A 64 19.68 9.21 1.55
C LEU A 64 18.69 10.18 2.22
N SER A 65 17.42 10.12 1.82
CA SER A 65 16.32 10.93 2.38
C SER A 65 14.98 10.16 2.30
N PRO A 66 13.97 10.44 3.13
CA PRO A 66 12.71 9.70 3.24
C PRO A 66 12.05 9.27 1.92
N TYR A 67 12.05 10.18 0.94
CA TYR A 67 11.36 10.01 -0.32
C TYR A 67 12.31 10.02 -1.52
N TRP A 68 13.59 10.33 -1.33
CA TRP A 68 14.52 10.52 -2.46
C TRP A 68 14.87 9.24 -3.23
N PRO A 69 14.88 8.02 -2.65
CA PRO A 69 15.11 6.81 -3.43
C PRO A 69 14.15 6.60 -4.60
N GLN A 70 12.94 7.18 -4.56
CA GLN A 70 12.00 7.08 -5.68
C GLN A 70 12.48 7.82 -6.94
N TYR A 71 13.33 8.84 -6.78
CA TYR A 71 13.93 9.59 -7.88
C TYR A 71 14.86 8.74 -8.75
N LEU A 72 15.46 7.67 -8.20
CA LEU A 72 16.22 6.73 -9.01
C LEU A 72 15.33 6.07 -10.07
N PHE A 73 14.15 5.59 -9.67
CA PHE A 73 13.21 4.93 -10.56
C PHE A 73 12.57 5.92 -11.53
N LEU A 74 12.07 7.05 -11.01
CA LEU A 74 11.46 8.09 -11.85
C LEU A 74 12.45 8.68 -12.85
N GLY A 75 13.70 8.89 -12.45
CA GLY A 75 14.75 9.41 -13.32
C GLY A 75 15.14 8.45 -14.45
N ILE A 76 15.25 7.16 -14.16
CA ILE A 76 15.50 6.14 -15.20
C ILE A 76 14.35 6.15 -16.22
N ILE A 77 13.10 6.14 -15.77
CA ILE A 77 11.94 6.13 -16.67
C ILE A 77 11.89 7.41 -17.49
N ARG A 78 12.03 8.56 -16.84
CA ARG A 78 12.04 9.88 -17.50
C ARG A 78 13.13 9.98 -18.55
N HIS A 79 14.32 9.44 -18.28
CA HIS A 79 15.44 9.47 -19.21
C HIS A 79 15.12 8.73 -20.53
N PHE A 80 14.42 7.59 -20.46
CA PHE A 80 14.13 6.77 -21.64
C PHE A 80 12.78 7.06 -22.29
N SER A 81 11.79 7.56 -21.54
CA SER A 81 10.40 7.70 -22.01
C SER A 81 9.80 9.08 -21.76
N GLY A 82 10.57 10.05 -21.26
CA GLY A 82 10.05 11.38 -20.94
C GLY A 82 8.93 11.30 -19.90
N TYR A 83 7.84 12.03 -20.14
CA TYR A 83 6.69 12.09 -19.24
C TYR A 83 5.55 11.15 -19.66
N GLU A 84 5.81 10.17 -20.53
CA GLU A 84 4.80 9.23 -21.04
C GLU A 84 4.21 8.36 -19.93
N PRO A 85 2.92 8.53 -19.55
CA PRO A 85 2.33 7.87 -18.39
C PRO A 85 2.46 6.34 -18.43
N ILE A 86 2.26 5.74 -19.61
CA ILE A 86 2.29 4.28 -19.79
C ILE A 86 3.62 3.66 -19.34
N ALA A 87 4.75 4.37 -19.52
CA ALA A 87 6.06 3.87 -19.12
C ALA A 87 6.20 3.78 -17.60
N TYR A 88 5.62 4.73 -16.86
CA TYR A 88 5.62 4.73 -15.41
C TYR A 88 4.72 3.62 -14.84
N PHE A 89 3.50 3.47 -15.37
CA PHE A 89 2.59 2.41 -14.94
C PHE A 89 3.11 1.02 -15.31
N ALA A 90 3.72 0.85 -16.49
CA ALA A 90 4.37 -0.41 -16.89
C ALA A 90 5.56 -0.75 -15.98
N SER A 91 6.36 0.23 -15.58
CA SER A 91 7.46 0.04 -14.63
C SER A 91 6.96 -0.37 -13.24
N SER A 92 5.88 0.27 -12.77
CA SER A 92 5.22 -0.10 -11.52
C SER A 92 4.68 -1.54 -11.55
N LEU A 93 4.03 -1.92 -12.65
CA LEU A 93 3.56 -3.29 -12.91
C LEU A 93 4.71 -4.31 -12.88
N PHE A 94 5.81 -3.98 -13.54
CA PHE A 94 7.01 -4.83 -13.58
C PHE A 94 7.61 -5.04 -12.18
N LEU A 95 7.75 -3.97 -11.39
CA LEU A 95 8.24 -4.09 -10.02
C LEU A 95 7.29 -4.91 -9.13
N ARG A 96 5.97 -4.78 -9.31
CA ARG A 96 4.99 -5.63 -8.62
C ARG A 96 5.16 -7.10 -9.00
N ILE A 97 5.37 -7.41 -10.28
CA ILE A 97 5.66 -8.78 -10.76
C ILE A 97 6.92 -9.33 -10.08
N LEU A 98 8.02 -8.56 -10.02
CA LEU A 98 9.24 -8.99 -9.32
C LEU A 98 8.99 -9.28 -7.85
N ALA A 99 8.23 -8.42 -7.16
CA ALA A 99 7.85 -8.64 -5.77
C ALA A 99 7.03 -9.94 -5.60
N THR A 100 6.06 -10.20 -6.48
CA THR A 100 5.29 -11.46 -6.51
C THR A 100 6.18 -12.69 -6.74
N ILE A 101 7.15 -12.60 -7.66
CA ILE A 101 8.09 -13.68 -7.94
C ILE A 101 8.99 -13.96 -6.73
N SER A 102 9.50 -12.93 -6.05
CA SER A 102 10.28 -13.14 -4.82
C SER A 102 9.46 -13.78 -3.71
N LEU A 103 8.16 -13.45 -3.61
CA LEU A 103 7.22 -14.09 -2.68
C LEU A 103 7.08 -15.59 -2.98
N PHE A 104 7.00 -15.99 -4.25
CA PHE A 104 7.00 -17.40 -4.64
C PHE A 104 8.23 -18.14 -4.08
N PHE A 105 9.43 -17.57 -4.29
CA PHE A 105 10.67 -18.19 -3.82
C PHE A 105 10.75 -18.24 -2.29
N LEU A 106 10.30 -17.18 -1.60
CA LEU A 106 10.24 -17.14 -0.14
C LEU A 106 9.32 -18.24 0.41
N MET A 107 8.10 -18.33 -0.11
CA MET A 107 7.13 -19.33 0.34
C MET A 107 7.56 -20.76 0.03
N LYS A 108 8.15 -20.98 -1.14
CA LYS A 108 8.75 -22.28 -1.49
C LYS A 108 9.90 -22.64 -0.56
N LYS A 109 10.71 -21.66 -0.15
CA LYS A 109 11.83 -21.85 0.79
C LYS A 109 11.32 -22.19 2.20
N MET A 110 10.30 -21.49 2.69
CA MET A 110 9.72 -21.69 4.02
C MET A 110 9.00 -23.03 4.14
N THR A 111 8.15 -23.36 3.17
CA THR A 111 7.26 -24.53 3.25
C THR A 111 7.85 -25.80 2.63
N LYS A 112 8.85 -25.66 1.75
CA LYS A 112 9.37 -26.72 0.87
C LYS A 112 8.32 -27.33 -0.07
N LYS A 113 7.17 -26.66 -0.26
CA LYS A 113 6.06 -27.11 -1.11
C LYS A 113 5.74 -26.04 -2.15
N SER A 114 5.32 -26.47 -3.34
CA SER A 114 4.90 -25.55 -4.41
C SER A 114 3.52 -24.95 -4.18
N LEU A 115 2.59 -25.73 -3.66
CA LEU A 115 1.19 -25.31 -3.51
C LEU A 115 1.05 -24.00 -2.71
N PRO A 116 1.56 -23.88 -1.48
CA PRO A 116 1.48 -22.62 -0.74
C PRO A 116 2.21 -21.46 -1.44
N ALA A 117 3.25 -21.73 -2.24
CA ALA A 117 3.93 -20.71 -3.02
C ALA A 117 3.08 -20.23 -4.21
N TYR A 118 2.36 -21.11 -4.90
CA TYR A 118 1.39 -20.71 -5.94
C TYR A 118 0.24 -19.91 -5.34
N LEU A 119 -0.34 -20.41 -4.22
CA LEU A 119 -1.42 -19.73 -3.51
C LEU A 119 -1.01 -18.33 -3.06
N SER A 120 0.17 -18.15 -2.46
CA SER A 120 0.63 -16.83 -2.01
C SER A 120 0.79 -15.85 -3.17
N THR A 121 1.27 -16.32 -4.34
CA THR A 121 1.38 -15.46 -5.51
C THR A 121 0.02 -15.07 -6.09
N ILE A 122 -0.95 -15.99 -6.12
CA ILE A 122 -2.32 -15.68 -6.56
C ILE A 122 -2.95 -14.65 -5.62
N ILE A 123 -2.87 -14.89 -4.30
CA ILE A 123 -3.46 -14.01 -3.29
C ILE A 123 -2.85 -12.60 -3.39
N PHE A 124 -1.52 -12.48 -3.46
CA PHE A 124 -0.90 -11.16 -3.58
C PHE A 124 -1.23 -10.46 -4.91
N THR A 125 -1.27 -11.20 -6.02
CA THR A 125 -1.59 -10.66 -7.35
C THR A 125 -2.97 -10.01 -7.34
N PHE A 126 -3.97 -10.74 -6.84
CA PHE A 126 -5.37 -10.30 -6.82
C PHE A 126 -5.74 -9.47 -5.58
N SER A 127 -4.78 -9.09 -4.74
CA SER A 127 -5.06 -8.25 -3.58
C SER A 127 -5.40 -6.82 -4.02
N ALA A 128 -6.55 -6.31 -3.56
CA ALA A 128 -6.88 -4.89 -3.67
C ALA A 128 -6.09 -4.04 -2.66
N ALA A 129 -5.55 -4.70 -1.62
CA ALA A 129 -4.75 -4.03 -0.61
C ALA A 129 -3.49 -3.40 -1.21
N GLY A 130 -3.35 -2.07 -1.10
CA GLY A 130 -2.18 -1.34 -1.60
C GLY A 130 -2.21 -1.00 -3.10
N LEU A 131 -3.38 -0.99 -3.75
CA LEU A 131 -3.50 -0.62 -5.17
C LEU A 131 -2.96 0.77 -5.50
N GLN A 132 -3.04 1.72 -4.57
CA GLN A 132 -2.42 3.05 -4.72
C GLN A 132 -0.91 2.99 -4.95
N THR A 133 -0.21 1.93 -4.54
CA THR A 133 1.23 1.78 -4.87
C THR A 133 1.46 1.45 -6.35
N THR A 134 0.48 0.87 -7.03
CA THR A 134 0.51 0.71 -8.49
C THR A 134 0.07 2.00 -9.18
N ASP A 135 -0.97 2.65 -8.66
CA ASP A 135 -1.56 3.86 -9.24
C ASP A 135 -0.69 5.12 -9.08
N TRP A 136 -0.18 5.38 -7.87
CA TRP A 136 0.71 6.50 -7.60
C TRP A 136 2.12 6.03 -7.93
N VAL A 137 2.51 6.19 -9.18
CA VAL A 137 3.70 5.56 -9.75
C VAL A 137 4.97 5.96 -9.01
N PHE A 138 5.04 7.15 -8.39
CA PHE A 138 6.19 7.50 -7.54
C PHE A 138 6.40 6.55 -6.34
N ASN A 139 5.38 5.82 -5.91
CA ASN A 139 5.48 4.84 -4.82
C ASN A 139 5.91 3.44 -5.28
N MET A 140 6.15 3.22 -6.58
CA MET A 140 6.49 1.91 -7.15
C MET A 140 7.74 1.26 -6.52
N ASN A 141 8.67 2.08 -6.01
CA ASN A 141 9.87 1.65 -5.28
C ASN A 141 9.52 0.76 -4.07
N THR A 142 8.31 0.90 -3.52
CA THR A 142 7.76 0.02 -2.47
C THR A 142 7.85 -1.45 -2.86
N TYR A 143 7.51 -1.80 -4.11
CA TYR A 143 7.60 -3.18 -4.60
C TYR A 143 9.06 -3.66 -4.70
N ALA A 144 9.99 -2.79 -5.09
CA ALA A 144 11.42 -3.11 -5.08
C ALA A 144 11.93 -3.36 -3.64
N GLY A 145 11.54 -2.53 -2.67
CA GLY A 145 11.87 -2.75 -1.27
C GLY A 145 11.37 -4.10 -0.76
N VAL A 146 10.15 -4.50 -1.11
CA VAL A 146 9.61 -5.82 -0.74
C VAL A 146 10.35 -6.95 -1.44
N PHE A 147 10.68 -6.80 -2.73
CA PHE A 147 11.50 -7.77 -3.44
C PHE A 147 12.81 -8.07 -2.68
N PHE A 148 13.53 -7.01 -2.27
CA PHE A 148 14.76 -7.16 -1.49
C PHE A 148 14.51 -7.74 -0.09
N LEU A 149 13.43 -7.36 0.58
CA LEU A 149 13.06 -7.93 1.87
C LEU A 149 12.76 -9.43 1.78
N ASN A 150 12.01 -9.88 0.77
CA ASN A 150 11.74 -11.29 0.53
C ASN A 150 13.04 -12.08 0.31
N LEU A 151 13.96 -11.54 -0.50
CA LEU A 151 15.26 -12.16 -0.73
C LEU A 151 16.12 -12.19 0.55
N SER A 152 16.16 -11.11 1.33
CA SER A 152 16.92 -11.07 2.58
C SER A 152 16.43 -12.14 3.56
N ILE A 153 15.11 -12.34 3.67
CA ILE A 153 14.52 -13.40 4.50
C ILE A 153 14.89 -14.80 3.99
N ILE A 154 14.95 -15.01 2.67
CA ILE A 154 15.42 -16.30 2.11
C ILE A 154 16.85 -16.61 2.57
N PHE A 155 17.74 -15.62 2.61
CA PHE A 155 19.11 -15.79 3.08
C PHE A 155 19.19 -15.93 4.60
N TYR A 156 18.41 -15.15 5.34
CA TYR A 156 18.24 -15.29 6.79
C TYR A 156 17.82 -16.72 7.18
N LEU A 157 16.80 -17.28 6.54
CA LEU A 157 16.35 -18.66 6.76
C LEU A 157 17.40 -19.73 6.38
N LYS A 158 18.45 -19.36 5.64
CA LYS A 158 19.58 -20.25 5.31
C LYS A 158 20.72 -20.17 6.35
N LEU A 159 20.71 -19.21 7.28
CA LEU A 159 21.76 -19.05 8.30
C LEU A 159 21.76 -20.21 9.31
N ASN A 160 20.60 -20.81 9.57
CA ASN A 160 20.45 -21.91 10.54
C ASN A 160 20.96 -23.28 10.03
N ASN A 161 21.66 -23.32 8.89
CA ASN A 161 22.22 -24.54 8.34
C ASN A 161 23.75 -24.56 8.50
N PRO A 162 24.30 -25.37 9.41
CA PRO A 162 25.73 -25.35 9.77
C PRO A 162 26.65 -25.88 8.65
N LYS A 163 26.12 -26.49 7.59
CA LYS A 163 26.91 -27.10 6.51
C LYS A 163 27.42 -26.12 5.45
N VAL A 164 27.07 -24.84 5.51
CA VAL A 164 27.36 -23.88 4.42
C VAL A 164 27.99 -22.60 4.97
N GLN A 165 28.79 -21.92 4.14
CA GLN A 165 29.40 -20.60 4.34
C GLN A 165 28.43 -19.59 4.98
N PHE A 166 28.34 -19.59 6.31
CA PHE A 166 27.48 -18.73 7.11
C PHE A 166 27.73 -17.26 6.73
N PHE A 167 29.00 -16.88 6.65
CA PHE A 167 29.44 -15.51 6.40
C PHE A 167 28.93 -14.95 5.07
N LEU A 168 29.05 -15.71 3.98
CA LEU A 168 28.58 -15.26 2.66
C LEU A 168 27.06 -15.05 2.66
N ARG A 169 26.29 -15.97 3.25
CA ARG A 169 24.83 -15.85 3.38
C ARG A 169 24.43 -14.68 4.25
N TYR A 170 25.20 -14.44 5.32
CA TYR A 170 24.97 -13.34 6.23
C TYR A 170 25.25 -12.00 5.56
N ILE A 171 26.33 -11.87 4.78
CA ILE A 171 26.58 -10.68 3.94
C ILE A 171 25.40 -10.44 2.99
N PHE A 172 24.96 -11.47 2.26
CA PHE A 172 23.80 -11.31 1.35
C PHE A 172 22.55 -10.87 2.11
N PHE A 173 22.27 -11.45 3.28
CA PHE A 173 21.17 -11.01 4.14
C PHE A 173 21.30 -9.52 4.50
N VAL A 174 22.47 -9.10 4.98
CA VAL A 174 22.74 -7.71 5.38
C VAL A 174 22.55 -6.75 4.22
N VAL A 175 23.20 -7.02 3.07
CA VAL A 175 23.11 -6.16 1.88
C VAL A 175 21.67 -6.04 1.40
N LEU A 176 20.95 -7.15 1.25
CA LEU A 176 19.56 -7.15 0.77
C LEU A 176 18.62 -6.46 1.78
N PHE A 177 18.86 -6.63 3.08
CA PHE A 177 18.07 -5.95 4.10
C PHE A 177 18.32 -4.45 4.13
N THR A 178 19.58 -4.01 4.00
CA THR A 178 19.93 -2.59 3.85
C THR A 178 19.31 -1.99 2.59
N LEU A 179 19.31 -2.72 1.46
CA LEU A 179 18.62 -2.27 0.24
C LEU A 179 17.11 -2.13 0.45
N ALA A 180 16.48 -3.08 1.14
CA ALA A 180 15.04 -3.00 1.45
C ALA A 180 14.69 -1.75 2.27
N LEU A 181 15.49 -1.46 3.31
CA LEU A 181 15.28 -0.28 4.17
C LEU A 181 15.62 1.04 3.45
N SER A 182 16.69 1.08 2.66
CA SER A 182 17.14 2.31 2.00
C SER A 182 16.28 2.70 0.80
N ILE A 183 15.65 1.75 0.09
CA ILE A 183 14.80 2.07 -1.06
C ILE A 183 13.44 2.62 -0.64
N VAL A 184 12.92 2.25 0.53
CA VAL A 184 11.57 2.64 0.99
C VAL A 184 11.55 2.97 2.49
N PRO A 185 12.42 3.88 2.96
CA PRO A 185 12.65 4.08 4.38
C PRO A 185 11.34 4.41 5.12
N VAL A 186 10.55 5.35 4.60
CA VAL A 186 9.27 5.77 5.19
C VAL A 186 8.28 4.64 5.51
N ARG A 187 8.34 3.50 4.80
CA ARG A 187 7.40 2.37 4.93
C ARG A 187 8.05 1.09 5.45
N MET A 188 9.37 1.03 5.58
CA MET A 188 10.09 -0.22 5.86
C MET A 188 10.51 -0.40 7.33
N HIS A 189 10.27 0.56 8.22
CA HIS A 189 10.66 0.43 9.65
C HIS A 189 10.07 -0.83 10.32
N GLY A 190 8.86 -1.26 9.91
CA GLY A 190 8.22 -2.49 10.41
C GLY A 190 9.07 -3.74 10.18
N ALA A 191 9.99 -3.73 9.21
CA ALA A 191 10.88 -4.85 8.90
C ALA A 191 11.85 -5.18 10.05
N VAL A 192 12.27 -4.17 10.83
CA VAL A 192 13.18 -4.37 11.97
C VAL A 192 12.47 -5.06 13.12
N ILE A 193 11.27 -4.60 13.47
CA ILE A 193 10.39 -5.23 14.46
C ILE A 193 10.08 -6.67 14.04
N PHE A 194 9.71 -6.85 12.77
CA PHE A 194 9.43 -8.14 12.17
C PHE A 194 10.58 -9.15 12.33
N LEU A 195 11.82 -8.78 11.99
CA LEU A 195 12.97 -9.67 12.13
C LEU A 195 13.28 -10.00 13.59
N GLY A 196 13.21 -9.02 14.49
CA GLY A 196 13.42 -9.23 15.93
C GLY A 196 12.41 -10.23 16.50
N MET A 197 11.13 -10.07 16.15
CA MET A 197 10.05 -10.98 16.57
C MET A 197 10.21 -12.40 16.00
N ILE A 198 10.61 -12.53 14.73
CA ILE A 198 10.89 -13.85 14.13
C ILE A 198 12.03 -14.55 14.84
N GLU A 199 13.16 -13.87 15.05
CA GLU A 199 14.34 -14.45 15.70
C GLU A 199 13.99 -14.91 17.12
N PHE A 200 13.25 -14.09 17.87
CA PHE A 200 12.75 -14.45 19.19
C PHE A 200 11.85 -15.69 19.13
N ILE A 201 10.83 -15.69 18.27
CA ILE A 201 9.86 -16.79 18.23
C ILE A 201 10.50 -18.10 17.77
N PHE A 202 11.36 -18.05 16.77
CA PHE A 202 12.06 -19.23 16.27
C PHE A 202 13.00 -19.79 17.34
N SER A 203 13.72 -18.93 18.05
CA SER A 203 14.69 -19.34 19.06
C SER A 203 14.05 -19.96 20.31
N PHE A 204 12.89 -19.45 20.73
CA PHE A 204 12.29 -19.85 22.01
C PHE A 204 11.10 -20.78 21.89
N PHE A 205 10.31 -20.74 20.80
CA PHE A 205 9.05 -21.48 20.74
C PHE A 205 9.00 -22.60 19.70
N ILE A 206 9.95 -22.64 18.76
CA ILE A 206 10.03 -23.61 17.67
C ILE A 206 11.15 -24.64 17.97
N GLN A 207 10.99 -25.41 19.06
CA GLN A 207 12.09 -26.17 19.69
C GLN A 207 12.24 -27.65 19.28
N LYS A 208 11.68 -28.11 18.16
CA LYS A 208 11.64 -29.58 17.90
C LYS A 208 13.02 -30.20 17.62
N ASP A 209 13.93 -29.44 17.02
CA ASP A 209 15.33 -29.83 16.80
C ASP A 209 16.24 -28.81 17.49
N ARG A 210 17.37 -29.23 18.09
CA ARG A 210 18.40 -28.34 18.68
C ARG A 210 18.95 -27.24 17.74
N LYS A 211 18.51 -27.21 16.48
CA LYS A 211 18.91 -26.28 15.41
C LYS A 211 18.41 -24.84 15.60
N PHE A 212 17.37 -24.62 16.39
CA PHE A 212 16.79 -23.29 16.63
C PHE A 212 16.96 -22.85 18.09
N ARG A 213 17.99 -23.30 18.81
CA ARG A 213 18.35 -22.64 20.07
C ARG A 213 19.12 -21.36 19.75
N PRO A 214 19.13 -20.35 20.65
CA PRO A 214 20.06 -19.25 20.55
C PRO A 214 21.47 -19.79 20.34
N ASP A 215 22.02 -19.57 19.15
CA ASP A 215 23.39 -19.90 18.82
C ASP A 215 24.28 -18.70 19.13
N LYS A 216 25.59 -18.87 18.97
CA LYS A 216 26.56 -17.77 19.17
C LYS A 216 26.33 -16.55 18.26
N PHE A 217 25.49 -16.67 17.23
CA PHE A 217 25.15 -15.61 16.29
C PHE A 217 23.76 -15.01 16.52
N PHE A 218 23.02 -15.45 17.54
CA PHE A 218 21.68 -14.94 17.88
C PHE A 218 21.70 -13.41 18.07
N PHE A 219 22.58 -12.91 18.94
CA PHE A 219 22.72 -11.48 19.18
C PHE A 219 23.14 -10.72 17.93
N LEU A 220 24.02 -11.29 17.11
CA LEU A 220 24.41 -10.70 15.83
C LEU A 220 23.19 -10.52 14.93
N ARG A 221 22.33 -11.55 14.78
CA ARG A 221 21.13 -11.46 13.94
C ARG A 221 20.09 -10.46 14.43
N ILE A 222 19.99 -10.19 15.73
CA ILE A 222 19.10 -9.17 16.31
C ILE A 222 19.70 -7.76 16.20
N LEU A 223 20.98 -7.61 16.56
CA LEU A 223 21.63 -6.30 16.58
C LEU A 223 21.82 -5.74 15.17
N THR A 224 22.01 -6.58 14.15
CA THR A 224 22.28 -6.10 12.79
C THR A 224 21.15 -5.28 12.18
N PRO A 225 19.88 -5.73 12.13
CA PRO A 225 18.77 -4.89 11.68
C PRO A 225 18.66 -3.56 12.44
N ILE A 226 18.92 -3.58 13.75
CA ILE A 226 18.89 -2.39 14.61
C ILE A 226 20.01 -1.42 14.23
N ILE A 227 21.24 -1.91 14.08
CA ILE A 227 22.41 -1.11 13.67
C ILE A 227 22.17 -0.52 12.28
N ILE A 228 21.69 -1.31 11.32
CA ILE A 228 21.38 -0.81 9.97
C ILE A 228 20.34 0.32 10.04
N LEU A 229 19.28 0.14 10.82
CA LEU A 229 18.27 1.18 11.03
C LEU A 229 18.90 2.46 11.59
N PHE A 230 19.68 2.37 12.66
CA PHE A 230 20.34 3.53 13.26
C PHE A 230 21.33 4.22 12.31
N VAL A 231 22.09 3.46 11.53
CA VAL A 231 22.99 4.01 10.51
C VAL A 231 22.20 4.78 9.47
N LEU A 232 21.13 4.21 8.93
CA LEU A 232 20.28 4.87 7.93
C LEU A 232 19.55 6.11 8.50
N ILE A 233 19.12 6.07 9.77
CA ILE A 233 18.58 7.24 10.46
C ILE A 233 19.64 8.34 10.55
N LYS A 234 20.86 8.00 10.97
CA LYS A 234 21.97 8.96 11.08
C LYS A 234 22.37 9.55 9.71
N LEU A 235 22.24 8.75 8.65
CA LEU A 235 22.47 9.18 7.27
C LEU A 235 21.31 10.02 6.68
N GLY A 236 20.23 10.23 7.43
CA GLY A 236 19.10 11.04 6.98
C GLY A 236 18.07 10.29 6.13
N SER A 237 18.24 8.98 5.87
CA SER A 237 17.30 8.21 5.03
C SER A 237 15.87 8.18 5.58
N PHE A 238 15.72 8.36 6.90
CA PHE A 238 14.42 8.39 7.57
C PHE A 238 13.96 9.81 7.95
N GLY A 239 14.67 10.84 7.46
CA GLY A 239 14.39 12.24 7.72
C GLY A 239 15.30 12.78 8.83
N ASN A 240 15.28 14.09 9.02
CA ASN A 240 15.95 14.71 10.15
C ASN A 240 15.18 14.37 11.44
N SER A 241 15.81 14.47 12.61
CA SER A 241 15.18 14.16 13.90
C SER A 241 13.89 14.97 14.20
N GLY A 242 13.66 16.09 13.50
CA GLY A 242 12.40 16.84 13.49
C GLY A 242 11.23 16.15 12.74
N ASP A 243 11.53 15.24 11.81
CA ASP A 243 10.57 14.43 11.06
C ASP A 243 10.01 13.25 11.88
N ASN A 244 10.33 13.16 13.17
CA ASN A 244 9.59 12.34 14.14
C ASN A 244 8.18 12.88 14.43
N LEU A 245 7.82 14.03 13.82
CA LEU A 245 6.50 14.65 13.89
C LEU A 245 5.36 13.62 13.75
N PRO A 246 5.35 12.69 12.79
CA PRO A 246 4.20 11.79 12.60
C PRO A 246 3.97 10.82 13.75
N LEU A 247 5.02 10.29 14.38
CA LEU A 247 4.86 9.39 15.54
C LEU A 247 4.46 10.16 16.79
N LYS A 248 5.06 11.33 17.01
CA LYS A 248 4.70 12.22 18.13
C LYS A 248 3.23 12.68 18.00
N THR A 249 2.86 13.16 16.83
CA THR A 249 1.50 13.59 16.49
C THR A 249 0.52 12.43 16.62
N GLY A 250 0.85 11.24 16.12
CA GLY A 250 0.02 10.04 16.29
C GLY A 250 -0.21 9.69 17.77
N PHE A 251 0.84 9.70 18.60
CA PHE A 251 0.71 9.46 20.03
C PHE A 251 -0.13 10.54 20.74
N THR A 252 0.08 11.82 20.40
CA THR A 252 -0.74 12.93 20.91
C THR A 252 -2.21 12.72 20.59
N TYR A 253 -2.55 12.39 19.34
CA TYR A 253 -3.94 12.09 18.95
C TYR A 253 -4.51 10.88 19.69
N LEU A 254 -3.71 9.84 19.92
CA LEU A 254 -4.15 8.67 20.70
C LEU A 254 -4.54 9.07 22.12
N VAL A 255 -3.69 9.86 22.79
CA VAL A 255 -3.95 10.37 24.15
C VAL A 255 -5.21 11.25 24.17
N GLU A 256 -5.34 12.17 23.21
CA GLU A 256 -6.51 13.04 23.11
C GLU A 256 -7.82 12.25 22.90
N MET A 257 -7.81 11.21 22.07
CA MET A 257 -8.97 10.35 21.88
C MET A 257 -9.35 9.59 23.15
N ILE A 258 -8.36 9.01 23.84
CA ILE A 258 -8.59 8.32 25.12
C ILE A 258 -9.19 9.27 26.17
N GLN A 259 -8.65 10.49 26.28
CA GLN A 259 -9.17 11.51 27.20
C GLN A 259 -10.61 11.92 26.86
N LYS A 260 -11.00 11.85 25.58
CA LYS A 260 -12.38 12.07 25.10
C LYS A 260 -13.29 10.84 25.23
N GLY A 261 -12.82 9.75 25.88
CA GLY A 261 -13.57 8.51 26.05
C GLY A 261 -13.66 7.63 24.79
N ARG A 262 -12.91 7.95 23.73
CA ARG A 262 -12.88 7.20 22.47
C ARG A 262 -11.91 6.02 22.54
N TYR A 263 -12.28 5.00 23.31
CA TYR A 263 -11.50 3.77 23.46
C TYR A 263 -11.56 2.83 22.24
N ASP A 264 -12.48 3.09 21.30
CA ASP A 264 -12.58 2.36 20.04
C ASP A 264 -11.31 2.47 19.18
N VAL A 265 -10.49 3.51 19.40
CA VAL A 265 -9.22 3.77 18.71
C VAL A 265 -8.24 2.59 18.75
N PHE A 266 -8.21 1.81 19.84
CA PHE A 266 -7.35 0.63 19.95
C PHE A 266 -7.77 -0.49 19.00
N PHE A 267 -9.04 -0.50 18.61
CA PHE A 267 -9.56 -1.50 17.71
C PHE A 267 -9.27 -1.17 16.24
N TYR A 268 -8.92 0.08 15.92
CA TYR A 268 -8.63 0.47 14.52
C TYR A 268 -7.41 -0.26 13.98
N PHE A 269 -6.46 -0.65 14.84
CA PHE A 269 -5.37 -1.56 14.48
C PHE A 269 -5.88 -2.89 13.90
N PHE A 270 -6.91 -3.48 14.51
CA PHE A 270 -7.56 -4.68 13.98
C PHE A 270 -8.36 -4.35 12.72
N GLY A 271 -9.02 -3.20 12.64
CA GLY A 271 -9.69 -2.72 11.44
C GLY A 271 -8.77 -2.71 10.21
N ILE A 272 -7.56 -2.16 10.36
CA ILE A 272 -6.53 -2.16 9.32
C ILE A 272 -6.20 -3.59 8.88
N ILE A 273 -6.05 -4.51 9.84
CA ILE A 273 -5.76 -5.91 9.55
C ILE A 273 -6.94 -6.62 8.86
N GLY A 274 -8.18 -6.29 9.21
CA GLY A 274 -9.37 -6.83 8.57
C GLY A 274 -9.58 -6.37 7.14
N ASN A 275 -9.15 -5.16 6.80
CA ASN A 275 -9.22 -4.61 5.45
C ASN A 275 -8.36 -5.38 4.42
N PHE A 276 -7.47 -6.28 4.85
CA PHE A 276 -6.81 -7.25 3.97
C PHE A 276 -7.69 -8.45 3.58
N VAL A 277 -8.66 -8.80 4.44
CA VAL A 277 -9.60 -9.90 4.20
C VAL A 277 -10.78 -9.39 3.37
N PHE A 278 -11.36 -8.28 3.78
CA PHE A 278 -12.55 -7.68 3.17
C PHE A 278 -12.25 -6.24 2.74
N PRO A 279 -12.10 -5.99 1.43
CA PRO A 279 -11.95 -4.65 0.90
C PRO A 279 -13.13 -3.74 1.25
N ASP A 280 -12.86 -2.61 1.89
CA ASP A 280 -13.85 -1.60 2.25
C ASP A 280 -14.61 -1.04 1.04
N THR A 281 -13.91 -0.82 -0.07
CA THR A 281 -14.46 -0.37 -1.36
C THR A 281 -15.54 -1.29 -1.95
N ALA A 282 -15.51 -2.60 -1.68
CA ALA A 282 -16.54 -3.54 -2.14
C ALA A 282 -17.76 -3.62 -1.18
N THR A 283 -17.68 -3.00 0.00
CA THR A 283 -18.70 -3.15 1.06
C THR A 283 -19.75 -2.03 1.08
N GLY A 284 -19.56 -0.96 0.29
CA GLY A 284 -20.28 0.31 0.36
C GLY A 284 -21.77 0.36 -0.01
N GLY A 285 -22.52 -0.75 -0.08
CA GLY A 285 -23.97 -0.62 -0.32
C GLY A 285 -24.84 -1.87 -0.27
N VAL A 286 -24.31 -3.05 -0.57
CA VAL A 286 -25.17 -4.25 -0.80
C VAL A 286 -24.93 -5.38 0.22
N ILE A 287 -23.85 -5.31 1.01
CA ILE A 287 -23.41 -6.43 1.86
C ILE A 287 -23.98 -6.40 3.28
N PHE A 288 -24.61 -5.29 3.71
CA PHE A 288 -25.09 -5.16 5.10
C PHE A 288 -26.14 -6.22 5.50
N GLY A 289 -27.02 -6.62 4.58
CA GLY A 289 -27.94 -7.75 4.78
C GLY A 289 -27.26 -9.12 4.94
N ARG A 290 -25.94 -9.20 4.76
CA ARG A 290 -25.12 -10.43 4.77
C ARG A 290 -24.10 -10.47 5.91
N LEU A 291 -24.16 -9.57 6.89
CA LEU A 291 -23.38 -9.67 8.15
C LEU A 291 -23.55 -11.05 8.82
N SER A 292 -24.78 -11.56 8.82
CA SER A 292 -25.11 -12.92 9.25
C SER A 292 -24.44 -13.99 8.38
N LEU A 293 -24.37 -13.77 7.06
CA LEU A 293 -23.76 -14.68 6.09
C LEU A 293 -22.23 -14.73 6.24
N LEU A 294 -21.59 -13.59 6.51
CA LEU A 294 -20.16 -13.51 6.82
C LEU A 294 -19.86 -14.23 8.13
N GLY A 295 -20.60 -13.93 9.20
CA GLY A 295 -20.49 -14.66 10.47
C GLY A 295 -20.67 -16.17 10.30
N LEU A 296 -21.64 -16.60 9.48
CA LEU A 296 -21.84 -18.01 9.12
C LEU A 296 -20.65 -18.59 8.34
N CYS A 297 -20.06 -17.84 7.40
CA CYS A 297 -18.86 -18.27 6.69
C CYS A 297 -17.66 -18.45 7.64
N PHE A 298 -17.49 -17.59 8.65
CA PHE A 298 -16.44 -17.74 9.66
C PHE A 298 -16.69 -18.92 10.58
N ILE A 299 -17.91 -19.05 11.09
CA ILE A 299 -18.32 -20.22 11.88
C ILE A 299 -18.09 -21.51 11.09
N LEU A 300 -18.40 -21.53 9.79
CA LEU A 300 -18.15 -22.68 8.92
C LEU A 300 -16.66 -22.90 8.68
N ALA A 301 -15.88 -21.86 8.41
CA ALA A 301 -14.43 -21.94 8.20
C ALA A 301 -13.70 -22.44 9.45
N ASP A 302 -14.04 -21.89 10.63
CA ASP A 302 -13.56 -22.33 11.93
C ASP A 302 -13.96 -23.76 12.23
N SER A 303 -15.24 -24.10 12.00
CA SER A 303 -15.72 -25.46 12.21
C SER A 303 -14.95 -26.46 11.36
N ILE A 304 -14.66 -26.13 10.10
CA ILE A 304 -13.88 -26.99 9.20
C ILE A 304 -12.43 -27.07 9.64
N LEU A 305 -11.81 -25.93 10.00
CA LEU A 305 -10.45 -25.87 10.52
C LEU A 305 -10.32 -26.76 11.76
N VAL A 306 -11.25 -26.65 12.70
CA VAL A 306 -11.34 -27.47 13.91
C VAL A 306 -11.50 -28.95 13.59
N LEU A 307 -12.36 -29.31 12.64
CA LEU A 307 -12.57 -30.69 12.21
C LEU A 307 -11.31 -31.30 11.56
N THR A 308 -10.40 -30.48 11.03
CA THR A 308 -9.11 -30.94 10.49
C THR A 308 -8.01 -31.16 11.54
N LEU A 309 -8.19 -30.65 12.78
CA LEU A 309 -7.19 -30.73 13.85
C LEU A 309 -7.43 -31.93 14.79
N ARG A 310 -6.34 -32.59 15.23
CA ARG A 310 -6.43 -33.67 16.23
C ARG A 310 -6.93 -33.08 17.56
N GLY A 311 -8.05 -33.59 18.09
CA GLY A 311 -8.70 -33.07 19.29
C GLY A 311 -9.88 -32.11 19.04
N GLY A 312 -10.40 -32.07 17.80
CA GLY A 312 -11.38 -31.10 17.32
C GLY A 312 -12.60 -30.81 18.22
N LYS A 313 -13.10 -31.75 19.03
CA LYS A 313 -14.27 -31.48 19.89
C LYS A 313 -14.04 -30.39 20.94
N LYS A 314 -12.89 -30.40 21.64
CA LYS A 314 -12.58 -29.35 22.63
C LYS A 314 -12.33 -28.01 21.94
N MET A 315 -11.70 -28.05 20.76
CA MET A 315 -11.43 -26.86 19.98
C MET A 315 -12.68 -26.21 19.43
N LEU A 316 -13.67 -26.99 19.02
CA LEU A 316 -14.93 -26.45 18.53
C LEU A 316 -15.61 -25.59 19.60
N GLY A 317 -15.55 -26.03 20.86
CA GLY A 317 -16.04 -25.24 21.99
C GLY A 317 -15.31 -23.90 22.14
N TYR A 318 -13.98 -23.88 22.05
CA TYR A 318 -13.22 -22.63 22.14
C TYR A 318 -13.52 -21.68 20.98
N PHE A 319 -13.57 -22.17 19.75
CA PHE A 319 -13.93 -21.36 18.59
C PHE A 319 -15.38 -20.86 18.69
N PHE A 320 -16.32 -21.68 19.15
CA PHE A 320 -17.71 -21.27 19.35
C PHE A 320 -17.84 -20.15 20.40
N VAL A 321 -17.22 -20.32 21.57
CA VAL A 321 -17.18 -19.28 22.61
C VAL A 321 -16.50 -18.02 22.10
N PHE A 322 -15.42 -18.16 21.34
CA PHE A 322 -14.71 -17.03 20.74
C PHE A 322 -15.58 -16.26 19.74
N ASN A 323 -16.29 -16.94 18.83
CA ASN A 323 -17.23 -16.31 17.90
C ASN A 323 -18.35 -15.56 18.66
N ILE A 324 -18.85 -16.11 19.77
CA ILE A 324 -19.82 -15.40 20.63
C ILE A 324 -19.21 -14.14 21.23
N LEU A 325 -17.98 -14.22 21.74
CA LEU A 325 -17.27 -13.06 22.29
C LEU A 325 -16.99 -11.99 21.23
N GLU A 326 -16.68 -12.38 19.99
CA GLU A 326 -16.53 -11.45 18.85
C GLU A 326 -17.85 -10.73 18.53
N ILE A 327 -18.97 -11.45 18.48
CA ILE A 327 -20.30 -10.82 18.28
C ILE A 327 -20.62 -9.86 19.41
N PHE A 328 -20.36 -10.25 20.66
CA PHE A 328 -20.56 -9.39 21.83
C PHE A 328 -19.68 -8.14 21.76
N LEU A 329 -18.40 -8.30 21.38
CA LEU A 329 -17.48 -7.19 21.19
C LEU A 329 -17.95 -6.23 20.09
N GLY A 330 -18.46 -6.75 18.97
CA GLY A 330 -19.04 -5.91 17.91
C GLY A 330 -20.20 -5.04 18.41
N LYS A 331 -21.08 -5.61 19.25
CA LYS A 331 -22.15 -4.84 19.91
C LYS A 331 -21.61 -3.82 20.92
N LEU A 332 -20.57 -4.16 21.67
CA LEU A 332 -19.92 -3.25 22.61
C LEU A 332 -19.27 -2.06 21.89
N LEU A 333 -18.63 -2.29 20.74
CA LEU A 333 -18.04 -1.22 19.93
C LEU A 333 -19.09 -0.26 19.39
N LEU A 334 -20.24 -0.77 18.93
CA LEU A 334 -21.40 0.06 18.56
C LEU A 334 -21.92 0.88 19.73
N PHE A 335 -21.94 0.29 20.93
CA PHE A 335 -22.35 0.99 22.13
C PHE A 335 -21.39 2.14 22.50
N TRP A 336 -20.07 1.93 22.37
CA TRP A 336 -19.05 2.96 22.66
C TRP A 336 -18.95 4.04 21.59
N ASN A 337 -19.16 3.69 20.32
CA ASN A 337 -19.14 4.62 19.21
C ASN A 337 -20.28 4.31 18.22
N PRO A 338 -21.47 4.88 18.42
CA PRO A 338 -22.60 4.71 17.52
C PRO A 338 -22.36 5.21 16.10
N LEU A 339 -21.36 6.08 15.90
CA LEU A 339 -20.98 6.61 14.59
C LEU A 339 -20.02 5.69 13.83
N LEU A 340 -19.55 4.61 14.44
CA LEU A 340 -18.69 3.64 13.78
C LEU A 340 -19.50 2.92 12.69
N SER A 341 -19.06 3.06 11.43
CA SER A 341 -19.72 2.36 10.33
C SER A 341 -19.66 0.85 10.53
N SER A 342 -20.66 0.14 10.01
CA SER A 342 -20.64 -1.33 10.04
C SER A 342 -19.46 -1.93 9.29
N THR A 343 -19.00 -1.27 8.22
CA THR A 343 -17.82 -1.68 7.45
C THR A 343 -16.58 -1.68 8.35
N ASN A 344 -16.43 -0.66 9.20
CA ASN A 344 -15.35 -0.60 10.18
C ASN A 344 -15.48 -1.69 11.25
N ILE A 345 -16.69 -1.96 11.75
CA ILE A 345 -16.92 -3.03 12.73
C ILE A 345 -16.57 -4.40 12.16
N ILE A 346 -17.03 -4.71 10.95
CA ILE A 346 -16.70 -5.96 10.25
C ILE A 346 -15.19 -6.09 10.15
N SER A 347 -14.51 -5.04 9.68
CA SER A 347 -13.07 -5.04 9.52
C SER A 347 -12.35 -5.25 10.85
N ILE A 348 -12.81 -4.63 11.93
CA ILE A 348 -12.25 -4.86 13.27
C ILE A 348 -12.38 -6.33 13.69
N LEU A 349 -13.58 -6.90 13.57
CA LEU A 349 -13.82 -8.30 13.93
C LEU A 349 -12.98 -9.24 13.05
N MET A 350 -12.87 -8.95 11.75
CA MET A 350 -12.02 -9.71 10.83
C MET A 350 -10.55 -9.67 11.23
N GLY A 351 -10.04 -8.52 11.66
CA GLY A 351 -8.66 -8.41 12.11
C GLY A 351 -8.40 -9.17 13.41
N ILE A 352 -9.33 -9.10 14.36
CA ILE A 352 -9.25 -9.86 15.62
C ILE A 352 -9.21 -11.35 15.32
N HIS A 353 -10.09 -11.81 14.45
CA HIS A 353 -10.17 -13.18 14.00
C HIS A 353 -8.86 -13.64 13.32
N LEU A 354 -8.35 -12.82 12.40
CA LEU A 354 -7.14 -13.11 11.64
C LEU A 354 -5.87 -13.12 12.50
N ILE A 355 -5.86 -12.48 13.66
CA ILE A 355 -4.76 -12.60 14.63
C ILE A 355 -4.95 -13.83 15.52
N THR A 356 -6.16 -14.01 16.04
CA THR A 356 -6.44 -15.00 17.08
C THR A 356 -6.34 -16.42 16.54
N VAL A 357 -6.96 -16.71 15.40
CA VAL A 357 -6.99 -18.07 14.84
C VAL A 357 -5.58 -18.58 14.51
N PRO A 358 -4.72 -17.84 13.78
CA PRO A 358 -3.33 -18.24 13.54
C PRO A 358 -2.50 -18.39 14.82
N THR A 359 -2.75 -17.57 15.84
CA THR A 359 -2.07 -17.67 17.12
C THR A 359 -2.41 -18.99 17.83
N ILE A 360 -3.71 -19.34 17.88
CA ILE A 360 -4.16 -20.63 18.43
C ILE A 360 -3.54 -21.80 17.65
N LEU A 361 -3.58 -21.74 16.31
CA LEU A 361 -2.97 -22.77 15.45
C LEU A 361 -1.47 -22.93 15.69
N PHE A 362 -0.75 -21.81 15.84
CA PHE A 362 0.67 -21.82 16.17
C PHE A 362 0.95 -22.62 17.44
N TRP A 363 0.24 -22.32 18.54
CA TRP A 363 0.44 -22.99 19.82
C TRP A 363 0.21 -24.51 19.77
N GLN A 364 -0.76 -24.93 18.95
CA GLN A 364 -1.11 -26.34 18.79
C GLN A 364 -0.15 -27.09 17.90
N LEU A 365 0.22 -26.50 16.77
CA LEU A 365 0.92 -27.19 15.71
C LEU A 365 2.44 -27.08 15.84
N ARG A 366 2.97 -26.15 16.65
CA ARG A 366 4.43 -25.90 16.77
C ARG A 366 5.27 -27.14 17.07
N LYS A 367 4.71 -28.15 17.74
CA LYS A 367 5.40 -29.41 18.05
C LYS A 367 5.29 -30.46 16.94
N THR A 368 4.38 -30.33 16.00
CA THR A 368 4.06 -31.37 15.01
C THR A 368 4.38 -30.98 13.57
N ASN A 369 4.15 -29.72 13.16
CA ASN A 369 4.36 -29.25 11.78
C ASN A 369 5.19 -27.96 11.72
N LEU A 370 6.48 -28.09 12.00
CA LEU A 370 7.38 -26.93 12.13
C LEU A 370 7.33 -25.96 10.95
N LEU A 371 7.36 -26.48 9.71
CA LEU A 371 7.42 -25.65 8.50
C LEU A 371 6.12 -24.87 8.24
N GLN A 372 4.97 -25.51 8.46
CA GLN A 372 3.65 -24.87 8.33
C GLN A 372 3.46 -23.79 9.40
N VAL A 373 3.83 -24.11 10.64
CA VAL A 373 3.74 -23.17 11.76
C VAL A 373 4.66 -21.98 11.55
N ALA A 374 5.88 -22.23 11.08
CA ALA A 374 6.83 -21.19 10.75
C ALA A 374 6.28 -20.24 9.66
N SER A 375 5.56 -20.75 8.65
CA SER A 375 4.99 -19.87 7.63
C SER A 375 3.79 -19.07 8.12
N ILE A 376 2.91 -19.69 8.91
CA ILE A 376 1.79 -19.00 9.56
C ILE A 376 2.30 -17.85 10.45
N ILE A 377 3.28 -18.13 11.32
CA ILE A 377 3.76 -17.13 12.27
C ILE A 377 4.58 -16.03 11.60
N ILE A 378 5.37 -16.34 10.56
CA ILE A 378 6.06 -15.33 9.76
C ILE A 378 5.02 -14.39 9.10
N GLY A 379 3.98 -14.95 8.46
CA GLY A 379 2.93 -14.14 7.84
C GLY A 379 2.20 -13.26 8.85
N LEU A 380 1.89 -13.79 10.04
CA LEU A 380 1.24 -13.05 11.12
C LEU A 380 2.11 -11.92 11.68
N ILE A 381 3.37 -12.20 12.02
CA ILE A 381 4.31 -11.19 12.53
C ILE A 381 4.52 -10.10 11.49
N TRP A 382 4.65 -10.47 10.20
CA TRP A 382 4.78 -9.51 9.10
C TRP A 382 3.58 -8.57 9.09
N LEU A 383 2.38 -9.13 9.05
CA LEU A 383 1.14 -8.37 9.02
C LEU A 383 1.02 -7.42 10.22
N ILE A 384 1.29 -7.90 11.43
CA ILE A 384 1.25 -7.11 12.67
C ILE A 384 2.29 -6.00 12.66
N SER A 385 3.55 -6.30 12.33
CA SER A 385 4.66 -5.34 12.45
C SER A 385 4.47 -4.13 11.54
N PHE A 386 4.01 -4.35 10.31
CA PHE A 386 3.76 -3.27 9.35
C PHE A 386 2.47 -2.51 9.61
N SER A 387 1.39 -3.20 10.04
CA SER A 387 0.12 -2.53 10.38
C SER A 387 0.24 -1.71 11.67
N PHE A 388 1.02 -2.20 12.64
CA PHE A 388 1.19 -1.55 13.94
C PHE A 388 1.87 -0.20 13.80
N LEU A 389 2.97 -0.13 13.05
CA LEU A 389 3.70 1.12 12.84
C LEU A 389 2.79 2.19 12.20
N TYR A 390 1.96 1.78 11.24
CA TYR A 390 1.02 2.71 10.63
C TYR A 390 -0.04 3.17 11.63
N TRP A 391 -0.66 2.24 12.37
CA TRP A 391 -1.66 2.58 13.38
C TRP A 391 -1.11 3.57 14.41
N VAL A 392 0.14 3.41 14.86
CA VAL A 392 0.77 4.37 15.79
C VAL A 392 0.91 5.77 15.17
N ARG A 393 1.15 5.88 13.85
CA ARG A 393 1.26 7.18 13.17
C ARG A 393 -0.08 7.87 12.97
N THR A 394 -1.14 7.11 12.69
CA THR A 394 -2.48 7.65 12.44
C THR A 394 -3.54 6.79 13.15
N PRO A 395 -3.60 6.83 14.49
CA PRO A 395 -4.46 5.91 15.25
C PRO A 395 -5.95 6.19 15.06
N TYR A 396 -6.31 7.37 14.56
CA TYR A 396 -7.68 7.81 14.31
C TYR A 396 -8.29 7.30 13.00
N LEU A 397 -7.53 6.55 12.18
CA LEU A 397 -7.97 6.12 10.86
C LEU A 397 -7.78 4.62 10.66
N ILE A 398 -8.84 3.94 10.21
CA ILE A 398 -8.74 2.63 9.56
C ILE A 398 -8.36 2.91 8.10
N ILE A 399 -7.20 2.42 7.66
CA ILE A 399 -6.73 2.66 6.29
C ILE A 399 -7.67 1.99 5.31
N GLU A 400 -8.06 2.74 4.29
CA GLU A 400 -8.75 2.17 3.14
C GLU A 400 -7.93 1.03 2.52
N THR A 401 -8.60 0.00 2.00
CA THR A 401 -7.91 -1.18 1.50
C THR A 401 -6.93 -0.80 0.38
N THR A 402 -7.31 0.08 -0.54
CA THR A 402 -6.46 0.49 -1.66
C THR A 402 -5.24 1.32 -1.24
N GLY A 403 -5.22 1.83 0.00
CA GLY A 403 -4.19 2.74 0.52
C GLY A 403 -2.76 2.21 0.40
N ARG A 404 -1.83 3.05 -0.05
CA ARG A 404 -0.42 2.66 -0.32
C ARG A 404 0.33 2.04 0.86
N TYR A 405 -0.10 2.33 2.09
CA TYR A 405 0.49 1.76 3.32
C TYR A 405 0.11 0.28 3.55
N MET A 406 -0.97 -0.18 2.92
CA MET A 406 -1.41 -1.57 2.99
C MET A 406 -0.48 -2.52 2.23
N THR A 407 0.30 -2.03 1.26
CA THR A 407 1.15 -2.86 0.40
C THR A 407 2.05 -3.81 1.18
N MET A 408 2.72 -3.34 2.25
CA MET A 408 3.61 -4.19 3.06
C MET A 408 2.85 -5.28 3.81
N GLY A 409 1.69 -4.95 4.39
CA GLY A 409 0.84 -5.91 5.09
C GLY A 409 0.24 -6.96 4.14
N ALA A 410 -0.04 -6.59 2.88
CA ALA A 410 -0.60 -7.50 1.88
C ALA A 410 0.32 -8.70 1.59
N PHE A 411 1.65 -8.54 1.67
CA PHE A 411 2.59 -9.66 1.57
C PHE A 411 2.49 -10.59 2.78
N GLY A 412 2.45 -10.04 3.99
CA GLY A 412 2.26 -10.81 5.23
C GLY A 412 0.94 -11.58 5.21
N PHE A 413 -0.14 -10.92 4.79
CA PHE A 413 -1.44 -11.53 4.58
C PHE A 413 -1.40 -12.67 3.55
N SER A 414 -0.73 -12.46 2.41
CA SER A 414 -0.61 -13.47 1.36
C SER A 414 0.14 -14.72 1.82
N ILE A 415 1.19 -14.57 2.63
CA ILE A 415 1.90 -15.67 3.28
C ILE A 415 0.98 -16.40 4.26
N LEU A 416 0.31 -15.65 5.12
CA LEU A 416 -0.57 -16.18 6.17
C LEU A 416 -1.72 -16.96 5.56
N PHE A 417 -2.49 -16.33 4.66
CA PHE A 417 -3.69 -16.92 4.08
C PHE A 417 -3.35 -18.15 3.21
N ALA A 418 -2.30 -18.09 2.40
CA ALA A 418 -1.82 -19.26 1.66
C ALA A 418 -1.41 -20.42 2.59
N SER A 419 -0.79 -20.11 3.74
CA SER A 419 -0.39 -21.12 4.73
C SER A 419 -1.58 -21.76 5.42
N LEU A 420 -2.62 -20.98 5.74
CA LEU A 420 -3.87 -21.48 6.33
C LEU A 420 -4.63 -22.39 5.35
N LEU A 421 -4.79 -21.95 4.09
CA LEU A 421 -5.41 -22.77 3.05
C LEU A 421 -4.64 -24.07 2.83
N TRP A 422 -3.31 -23.99 2.75
CA TRP A 422 -2.46 -25.18 2.61
C TRP A 422 -2.60 -26.13 3.81
N LEU A 423 -2.64 -25.60 5.03
CA LEU A 423 -2.83 -26.40 6.25
C LEU A 423 -4.14 -27.19 6.18
N ILE A 424 -5.26 -26.55 5.83
CA ILE A 424 -6.57 -27.20 5.73
C ILE A 424 -6.54 -28.33 4.68
N ILE A 425 -5.94 -28.05 3.51
CA ILE A 425 -5.82 -29.03 2.41
C ILE A 425 -4.95 -30.23 2.82
N GLU A 426 -3.81 -30.01 3.48
CA GLU A 426 -2.89 -31.09 3.86
C GLU A 426 -3.41 -31.92 5.04
N ARG A 427 -4.15 -31.31 5.97
CA ARG A 427 -4.68 -31.98 7.18
C ARG A 427 -6.03 -32.66 7.01
N SER A 428 -6.65 -32.44 5.85
CA SER A 428 -7.81 -33.14 5.35
C SER A 428 -7.77 -34.67 5.61
N SER A 429 -8.77 -35.18 6.34
CA SER A 429 -8.87 -36.56 6.88
C SER A 429 -8.73 -37.67 5.82
N SER A 430 -8.25 -38.86 6.21
CA SER A 430 -8.17 -40.06 5.36
C SER A 430 -9.55 -40.57 4.89
N ARG A 431 -10.65 -40.11 5.50
CA ARG A 431 -12.02 -40.44 5.08
C ARG A 431 -12.38 -39.63 3.83
N LYS A 432 -12.54 -40.31 2.69
CA LYS A 432 -12.83 -39.71 1.36
C LYS A 432 -13.87 -38.58 1.37
N ARG A 433 -14.99 -38.71 2.11
CA ARG A 433 -16.05 -37.67 2.18
C ARG A 433 -15.59 -36.38 2.88
N ILE A 434 -14.93 -36.51 4.04
CA ILE A 434 -14.37 -35.35 4.76
C ILE A 434 -13.25 -34.72 3.93
N LYS A 435 -12.51 -35.55 3.19
CA LYS A 435 -11.44 -35.08 2.31
C LYS A 435 -11.92 -34.13 1.21
N MET A 436 -13.04 -34.47 0.58
CA MET A 436 -13.65 -33.63 -0.45
C MET A 436 -14.13 -32.29 0.14
N LEU A 437 -14.82 -32.29 1.28
CA LEU A 437 -15.34 -31.09 1.90
C LEU A 437 -14.23 -30.13 2.38
N THR A 438 -13.20 -30.69 3.00
CA THR A 438 -12.02 -29.92 3.46
C THR A 438 -11.12 -29.42 2.33
N PHE A 439 -11.25 -29.95 1.11
CA PHE A 439 -10.62 -29.36 -0.08
C PHE A 439 -11.53 -28.31 -0.73
N PHE A 440 -12.82 -28.64 -0.89
CA PHE A 440 -13.80 -27.80 -1.58
C PHE A 440 -14.00 -26.46 -0.88
N VAL A 441 -14.16 -26.43 0.44
CA VAL A 441 -14.46 -25.20 1.16
C VAL A 441 -13.31 -24.17 1.09
N PRO A 442 -12.03 -24.52 1.36
CA PRO A 442 -10.92 -23.59 1.16
C PRO A 442 -10.83 -23.04 -0.27
N MET A 443 -11.14 -23.86 -1.28
CA MET A 443 -11.17 -23.38 -2.67
C MET A 443 -12.32 -22.42 -2.93
N VAL A 444 -13.52 -22.70 -2.41
CA VAL A 444 -14.66 -21.77 -2.49
C VAL A 444 -14.33 -20.46 -1.78
N LEU A 445 -13.74 -20.51 -0.59
CA LEU A 445 -13.31 -19.31 0.16
C LEU A 445 -12.26 -18.52 -0.61
N LEU A 446 -11.29 -19.20 -1.22
CA LEU A 446 -10.29 -18.54 -2.07
C LEU A 446 -10.94 -17.87 -3.29
N VAL A 447 -11.81 -18.58 -4.02
CA VAL A 447 -12.51 -18.03 -5.19
C VAL A 447 -13.39 -16.84 -4.79
N PHE A 448 -14.08 -16.94 -3.67
CA PHE A 448 -14.90 -15.86 -3.12
C PHE A 448 -14.04 -14.64 -2.75
N TRP A 449 -12.93 -14.85 -2.04
CA TRP A 449 -11.98 -13.79 -1.69
C TRP A 449 -11.39 -13.12 -2.95
N LEU A 450 -11.02 -13.91 -3.96
CA LEU A 450 -10.53 -13.42 -5.25
C LEU A 450 -11.60 -12.58 -5.96
N LYS A 451 -12.85 -13.03 -5.98
CA LYS A 451 -13.96 -12.31 -6.61
C LYS A 451 -14.16 -10.94 -5.94
N ILE A 452 -14.21 -10.88 -4.61
CA ILE A 452 -14.43 -9.63 -3.89
C ILE A 452 -13.27 -8.65 -4.13
N ASN A 453 -12.02 -9.12 -4.08
CA ASN A 453 -10.89 -8.22 -4.34
C ASN A 453 -10.82 -7.77 -5.80
N LEU A 454 -11.21 -8.63 -6.75
CA LEU A 454 -11.34 -8.23 -8.16
C LEU A 454 -12.41 -7.16 -8.35
N GLU A 455 -13.55 -7.28 -7.68
CA GLU A 455 -14.63 -6.29 -7.69
C GLU A 455 -14.18 -4.97 -7.06
N ALA A 456 -13.55 -5.02 -5.88
CA ALA A 456 -12.97 -3.85 -5.22
C ALA A 456 -11.97 -3.11 -6.12
N ALA A 457 -11.05 -3.85 -6.74
CA ALA A 457 -10.08 -3.30 -7.67
C ALA A 457 -10.72 -2.70 -8.92
N ASN A 458 -11.73 -3.37 -9.47
CA ASN A 458 -12.44 -2.87 -10.65
C ASN A 458 -13.22 -1.59 -10.32
N ILE A 459 -13.89 -1.49 -9.17
CA ILE A 459 -14.59 -0.26 -8.74
C ILE A 459 -13.58 0.89 -8.67
N TYR A 460 -12.46 0.67 -7.97
CA TYR A 460 -11.41 1.68 -7.81
C TYR A 460 -10.79 2.10 -9.15
N LEU A 461 -10.32 1.13 -9.95
CA LEU A 461 -9.63 1.42 -11.21
C LEU A 461 -10.57 1.97 -12.30
N THR A 462 -11.85 1.59 -12.30
CA THR A 462 -12.83 2.16 -13.24
C THR A 462 -13.12 3.62 -12.90
N ASN A 463 -13.29 3.94 -11.62
CA ASN A 463 -13.43 5.34 -11.19
C ASN A 463 -12.22 6.20 -11.60
N LEU A 464 -11.00 5.66 -11.50
CA LEU A 464 -9.80 6.36 -11.97
C LEU A 464 -9.76 6.48 -13.50
N GLU A 465 -10.13 5.43 -14.24
CA GLU A 465 -10.15 5.43 -15.71
C GLU A 465 -11.18 6.41 -16.27
N GLU A 466 -12.36 6.51 -15.66
CA GLU A 466 -13.43 7.44 -16.06
C GLU A 466 -13.01 8.90 -15.86
N ASN A 467 -12.32 9.21 -14.77
CA ASN A 467 -11.98 10.58 -14.40
C ASN A 467 -10.56 11.01 -14.76
N ARG A 468 -9.68 10.06 -15.13
CA ARG A 468 -8.24 10.31 -15.31
C ARG A 468 -7.57 9.35 -16.30
N ASN A 469 -8.24 8.98 -17.39
CA ASN A 469 -7.55 8.29 -18.47
C ASN A 469 -6.63 9.22 -19.28
N ILE A 470 -5.64 8.64 -19.94
CA ILE A 470 -4.61 9.35 -20.71
C ILE A 470 -5.20 10.17 -21.87
N ASN A 471 -6.23 9.66 -22.56
CA ASN A 471 -6.84 10.36 -23.68
C ASN A 471 -7.58 11.63 -23.22
N LEU A 472 -8.33 11.52 -22.12
CA LEU A 472 -9.03 12.65 -21.51
C LEU A 472 -8.04 13.71 -21.03
N ALA A 473 -7.00 13.29 -20.31
CA ALA A 473 -5.97 14.20 -19.82
C ALA A 473 -5.24 14.89 -20.97
N ASN A 474 -4.77 14.16 -21.98
CA ASN A 474 -4.08 14.72 -23.14
C ASN A 474 -4.96 15.72 -23.88
N LYS A 475 -6.21 15.35 -24.20
CA LYS A 475 -7.16 16.26 -24.85
C LYS A 475 -7.36 17.56 -24.06
N ALA A 476 -7.51 17.45 -22.74
CA ALA A 476 -7.74 18.60 -21.88
C ALA A 476 -6.48 19.50 -21.78
N TRP A 477 -5.29 18.91 -21.64
CA TRP A 477 -4.02 19.65 -21.63
C TRP A 477 -3.67 20.26 -22.99
N ASP A 478 -3.98 19.60 -24.10
CA ASP A 478 -3.78 20.13 -25.45
C ASP A 478 -4.61 21.41 -25.65
N VAL A 479 -5.88 21.40 -25.25
CA VAL A 479 -6.73 22.60 -25.30
C VAL A 479 -6.15 23.71 -24.43
N LEU A 480 -5.72 23.39 -23.20
CA LEU A 480 -5.13 24.36 -22.29
C LEU A 480 -3.89 25.02 -22.90
N LEU A 481 -2.96 24.21 -23.43
CA LEU A 481 -1.69 24.68 -24.01
C LEU A 481 -1.87 25.43 -25.34
N GLN A 482 -2.89 25.07 -26.14
CA GLN A 482 -3.25 25.84 -27.34
C GLN A 482 -3.74 27.25 -27.00
N ASN A 483 -4.50 27.39 -25.91
CA ASN A 483 -5.05 28.67 -25.48
C ASN A 483 -4.08 29.49 -24.61
N VAL A 484 -3.15 28.82 -23.92
CA VAL A 484 -2.17 29.44 -23.02
C VAL A 484 -0.77 28.87 -23.33
N PRO A 485 -0.16 29.21 -24.47
CA PRO A 485 1.13 28.63 -24.87
C PRO A 485 2.31 29.14 -24.02
N ALA A 486 2.14 30.28 -23.33
CA ALA A 486 3.15 30.86 -22.45
C ALA A 486 2.48 31.62 -21.30
N ILE A 487 3.17 31.66 -20.16
CA ILE A 487 2.82 32.48 -19.00
C ILE A 487 4.05 33.22 -18.49
N ASP A 488 3.85 34.29 -17.73
CA ASP A 488 4.94 34.94 -17.01
C ASP A 488 5.48 34.00 -15.91
N LYS A 489 6.80 33.84 -15.89
CA LYS A 489 7.56 32.94 -15.02
C LYS A 489 7.96 33.58 -13.68
N GLU A 490 7.92 34.91 -13.60
CA GLU A 490 8.41 35.67 -12.45
C GLU A 490 7.31 35.98 -11.43
N ASN A 491 6.04 35.93 -11.84
CA ASN A 491 4.94 36.03 -10.90
C ASN A 491 3.90 34.93 -11.18
N PRO A 492 2.86 34.76 -10.34
CA PRO A 492 1.93 33.66 -10.49
C PRO A 492 0.80 33.96 -11.47
N SER A 493 0.34 32.94 -12.18
CA SER A 493 -0.88 32.98 -13.01
C SER A 493 -1.97 32.13 -12.37
N VAL A 494 -3.23 32.52 -12.50
CA VAL A 494 -4.36 31.81 -11.90
C VAL A 494 -5.20 31.17 -12.99
N PHE A 495 -5.54 29.89 -12.80
CA PHE A 495 -6.37 29.10 -13.68
C PHE A 495 -7.66 28.75 -12.94
N TYR A 496 -8.77 29.31 -13.41
CA TYR A 496 -10.10 29.01 -12.91
C TYR A 496 -10.75 27.88 -13.70
N PHE A 497 -11.26 26.88 -13.01
CA PHE A 497 -11.99 25.77 -13.61
C PHE A 497 -13.44 25.77 -13.14
N SER A 498 -14.39 25.96 -14.05
CA SER A 498 -15.79 25.59 -13.82
C SER A 498 -16.03 24.18 -14.35
N THR A 499 -16.94 23.43 -13.72
CA THR A 499 -17.16 22.03 -14.11
C THR A 499 -18.49 21.47 -13.63
N ASP A 500 -19.05 20.53 -14.40
CA ASP A 500 -20.11 19.62 -13.96
C ASP A 500 -19.57 18.30 -13.35
N ASN A 501 -18.27 18.02 -13.53
CA ASN A 501 -17.55 16.89 -12.99
C ASN A 501 -16.34 17.34 -12.16
N PRO A 502 -16.51 17.61 -10.85
CA PRO A 502 -15.43 18.05 -9.98
C PRO A 502 -14.34 16.99 -9.78
N THR A 503 -14.68 15.70 -9.87
CA THR A 503 -13.69 14.62 -9.70
C THR A 503 -12.68 14.60 -10.84
N ALA A 504 -13.12 14.75 -12.09
CA ALA A 504 -12.22 14.81 -13.24
C ALA A 504 -11.31 16.06 -13.21
N ILE A 505 -11.86 17.24 -12.89
CA ILE A 505 -11.05 18.46 -12.72
C ILE A 505 -10.01 18.27 -11.62
N TYR A 506 -10.41 17.75 -10.46
CA TYR A 506 -9.48 17.51 -9.36
C TYR A 506 -8.34 16.57 -9.79
N MET A 507 -8.65 15.47 -10.48
CA MET A 507 -7.67 14.46 -10.87
C MET A 507 -6.76 14.85 -12.03
N ILE A 508 -7.23 15.66 -12.99
CA ILE A 508 -6.47 16.05 -14.19
C ILE A 508 -5.71 17.36 -13.96
N PHE A 509 -6.36 18.30 -13.28
CA PHE A 509 -5.85 19.66 -13.11
C PHE A 509 -5.51 19.90 -11.65
N SER A 510 -6.50 20.11 -10.76
CA SER A 510 -6.28 20.74 -9.46
C SER A 510 -5.19 20.05 -8.63
N PHE A 511 -5.23 18.71 -8.54
CA PHE A 511 -4.20 17.95 -7.85
C PHE A 511 -2.97 17.74 -8.75
N GLY A 512 -1.89 18.46 -8.47
CA GLY A 512 -0.64 18.40 -9.22
C GLY A 512 -0.54 19.46 -10.34
N PHE A 513 -1.51 20.38 -10.47
CA PHE A 513 -1.44 21.47 -11.44
C PHE A 513 -0.17 22.31 -11.32
N PRO A 514 0.20 22.82 -10.11
CA PRO A 514 1.35 23.72 -10.02
C PRO A 514 2.68 23.08 -10.46
N PRO A 515 3.06 21.85 -10.04
CA PRO A 515 4.28 21.24 -10.51
C PRO A 515 4.23 20.83 -11.99
N HIS A 516 3.08 20.38 -12.51
CA HIS A 516 2.96 20.05 -13.93
C HIS A 516 3.10 21.30 -14.80
N GLY A 517 2.39 22.38 -14.46
CA GLY A 517 2.55 23.67 -15.12
C GLY A 517 3.97 24.24 -14.97
N GLY A 518 4.60 24.06 -13.80
CA GLY A 518 5.99 24.43 -13.56
C GLY A 518 6.97 23.73 -14.52
N LEU A 519 6.77 22.43 -14.76
CA LEU A 519 7.53 21.67 -15.76
C LEU A 519 7.27 22.19 -17.18
N LEU A 520 5.99 22.33 -17.58
CA LEU A 520 5.60 22.72 -18.93
C LEU A 520 6.10 24.11 -19.33
N TYR A 521 5.95 25.08 -18.42
CA TYR A 521 6.37 26.46 -18.67
C TYR A 521 7.83 26.74 -18.26
N GLY A 522 8.53 25.76 -17.68
CA GLY A 522 9.90 25.88 -17.21
C GLY A 522 10.05 26.95 -16.12
N ILE A 523 9.18 26.91 -15.11
CA ILE A 523 9.20 27.79 -13.93
C ILE A 523 9.96 27.07 -12.82
N THR A 524 11.00 27.69 -12.30
CA THR A 524 11.89 27.04 -11.32
C THR A 524 11.58 27.42 -9.87
N ASP A 525 10.90 28.55 -9.68
CA ASP A 525 10.40 28.99 -8.37
C ASP A 525 8.99 28.43 -8.13
N TRP A 526 8.86 27.60 -7.10
CA TRP A 526 7.57 27.04 -6.67
C TRP A 526 6.51 28.11 -6.44
N LEU A 527 6.88 29.29 -5.92
CA LEU A 527 5.95 30.37 -5.61
C LEU A 527 5.37 31.06 -6.86
N ASN A 528 5.98 30.83 -8.02
CA ASN A 528 5.54 31.39 -9.30
C ASN A 528 4.80 30.38 -10.18
N THR A 529 4.75 29.11 -9.79
CA THR A 529 4.00 28.07 -10.52
C THR A 529 2.52 28.45 -10.65
N PRO A 530 1.83 28.06 -11.74
CA PRO A 530 0.43 28.43 -11.94
C PRO A 530 -0.48 27.80 -10.88
N ILE A 531 -1.55 28.50 -10.51
CA ILE A 531 -2.44 28.13 -9.42
C ILE A 531 -3.80 27.72 -9.98
N PRO A 532 -4.32 26.52 -9.67
CA PRO A 532 -5.69 26.16 -9.98
C PRO A 532 -6.65 26.67 -8.88
N THR A 533 -7.86 27.08 -9.25
CA THR A 533 -8.99 27.25 -8.32
C THR A 533 -10.29 26.86 -9.01
N GLU A 534 -11.18 26.21 -8.26
CA GLU A 534 -12.53 25.81 -8.71
C GLU A 534 -13.60 26.77 -8.17
N HIS A 535 -13.21 27.75 -7.35
CA HIS A 535 -14.11 28.62 -6.63
C HIS A 535 -13.97 30.08 -7.11
N TYR A 536 -15.04 30.62 -7.69
CA TYR A 536 -15.02 31.98 -8.24
C TYR A 536 -14.76 33.05 -7.17
N GLU A 537 -15.24 32.84 -5.94
CA GLU A 537 -14.98 33.76 -4.81
C GLU A 537 -13.49 33.80 -4.41
N GLU A 538 -12.81 32.66 -4.48
CA GLU A 538 -11.38 32.57 -4.22
C GLU A 538 -10.60 33.32 -5.31
N LEU A 539 -10.99 33.13 -6.58
CA LEU A 539 -10.44 33.85 -7.72
C LEU A 539 -10.59 35.36 -7.56
N LEU A 540 -11.78 35.86 -7.20
CA LEU A 540 -12.01 37.29 -6.96
C LEU A 540 -11.06 37.85 -5.89
N LYS A 541 -10.87 37.12 -4.78
CA LYS A 541 -9.93 37.51 -3.71
C LYS A 541 -8.47 37.45 -4.15
N MET A 542 -8.08 36.49 -5.00
CA MET A 542 -6.72 36.46 -5.58
C MET A 542 -6.45 37.69 -6.46
N VAL A 543 -7.46 38.17 -7.19
CA VAL A 543 -7.34 39.33 -8.09
C VAL A 543 -7.49 40.67 -7.37
N SER A 544 -8.30 40.77 -6.31
CA SER A 544 -8.56 42.03 -5.62
C SER A 544 -7.52 42.34 -4.53
N SER A 545 -7.24 41.37 -3.66
CA SER A 545 -6.42 41.56 -2.46
C SER A 545 -5.20 40.66 -2.38
N GLY A 546 -5.17 39.57 -3.15
CA GLY A 546 -4.14 38.53 -3.05
C GLY A 546 -4.24 37.68 -1.77
N GLU A 547 -5.25 37.88 -0.92
CA GLU A 547 -5.36 37.23 0.39
C GLU A 547 -5.36 35.70 0.30
N THR A 548 -6.09 35.15 -0.68
CA THR A 548 -6.16 33.70 -0.92
C THR A 548 -4.79 33.12 -1.28
N LEU A 549 -3.93 33.87 -1.98
CA LEU A 549 -2.58 33.43 -2.32
C LEU A 549 -1.74 33.16 -1.07
N ALA A 550 -1.85 34.05 -0.07
CA ALA A 550 -1.15 33.89 1.19
C ALA A 550 -1.74 32.76 2.04
N LYS A 551 -3.07 32.71 2.16
CA LYS A 551 -3.76 31.74 3.02
C LYS A 551 -3.67 30.31 2.50
N LEU A 552 -3.88 30.09 1.21
CA LEU A 552 -3.97 28.73 0.64
C LEU A 552 -2.68 28.26 -0.01
N HIS A 553 -1.85 29.17 -0.50
CA HIS A 553 -0.64 28.82 -1.26
C HIS A 553 0.66 29.30 -0.62
N GLY A 554 0.61 29.96 0.54
CA GLY A 554 1.79 30.46 1.24
C GLY A 554 2.57 31.53 0.47
N ARG A 555 1.94 32.21 -0.48
CA ARG A 555 2.56 33.22 -1.35
C ARG A 555 2.38 34.62 -0.76
N LYS A 556 3.09 35.61 -1.31
CA LYS A 556 2.85 37.02 -0.92
C LYS A 556 1.42 37.41 -1.34
N PRO A 557 0.69 38.20 -0.53
CA PRO A 557 -0.67 38.63 -0.85
C PRO A 557 -0.66 39.78 -1.86
N ASN A 558 -0.07 39.54 -3.03
CA ASN A 558 -0.05 40.51 -4.12
C ASN A 558 -1.20 40.17 -5.08
N PRO A 559 -2.11 41.14 -5.37
CA PRO A 559 -3.19 40.93 -6.31
C PRO A 559 -2.70 40.44 -7.68
N VAL A 560 -3.34 39.42 -8.24
CA VAL A 560 -3.02 38.90 -9.58
C VAL A 560 -3.69 39.77 -10.64
N PRO A 561 -2.96 40.35 -11.61
CA PRO A 561 -3.57 41.08 -12.71
C PRO A 561 -4.59 40.24 -13.48
N ILE A 562 -5.73 40.84 -13.86
CA ILE A 562 -6.80 40.16 -14.63
C ILE A 562 -6.26 39.54 -15.93
N SER A 563 -5.25 40.16 -16.56
CA SER A 563 -4.56 39.65 -17.75
C SER A 563 -3.85 38.30 -17.56
N ARG A 564 -3.69 37.85 -16.30
CA ARG A 564 -3.06 36.59 -15.90
C ARG A 564 -4.03 35.58 -15.31
N VAL A 565 -5.32 35.88 -15.37
CA VAL A 565 -6.39 34.94 -15.09
C VAL A 565 -6.73 34.22 -16.37
N PHE A 566 -6.65 32.89 -16.36
CA PHE A 566 -7.11 32.01 -17.43
C PHE A 566 -8.29 31.22 -16.88
N ALA A 567 -9.31 30.97 -17.69
CA ALA A 567 -10.50 30.25 -17.24
C ALA A 567 -10.98 29.23 -18.26
N PHE A 568 -11.38 28.08 -17.75
CA PHE A 568 -11.86 26.96 -18.54
C PHE A 568 -13.09 26.32 -17.91
N ASP A 569 -14.02 25.89 -18.76
CA ASP A 569 -15.20 25.13 -18.38
C ASP A 569 -15.02 23.68 -18.83
N PHE A 570 -15.11 22.74 -17.88
CA PHE A 570 -15.03 21.32 -18.16
C PHE A 570 -16.42 20.70 -18.09
N ARG A 571 -16.93 20.31 -19.25
CA ARG A 571 -18.27 19.72 -19.40
C ARG A 571 -18.25 18.65 -20.47
N ASN A 572 -18.97 17.56 -20.23
CA ASN A 572 -19.05 16.43 -21.17
C ASN A 572 -17.68 15.86 -21.61
N GLY A 573 -16.67 15.91 -20.73
CA GLY A 573 -15.32 15.41 -21.04
C GLY A 573 -14.51 16.31 -21.98
N GLU A 574 -14.90 17.56 -22.15
CA GLU A 574 -14.20 18.55 -22.95
C GLU A 574 -13.86 19.78 -22.12
N LEU A 575 -12.67 20.34 -22.35
CA LEU A 575 -12.26 21.61 -21.78
C LEU A 575 -12.56 22.73 -22.77
N ILE A 576 -13.24 23.78 -22.33
CA ILE A 576 -13.67 24.92 -23.17
C ILE A 576 -13.10 26.20 -22.57
N ASN A 577 -12.41 27.01 -23.38
CA ASN A 577 -11.87 28.28 -22.92
C ASN A 577 -13.01 29.29 -22.68
N ILE A 578 -13.13 29.79 -21.45
CA ILE A 578 -14.08 30.83 -21.01
C ILE A 578 -13.36 32.04 -20.42
N THR A 579 -12.07 32.20 -20.72
CA THR A 579 -11.19 33.24 -20.15
C THR A 579 -11.77 34.64 -20.28
N ASP A 580 -12.21 35.04 -21.47
CA ASP A 580 -12.70 36.40 -21.70
C ASP A 580 -14.00 36.69 -20.94
N GLN A 581 -14.91 35.71 -20.88
CA GLN A 581 -16.16 35.82 -20.12
C GLN A 581 -15.88 36.03 -18.63
N ILE A 582 -14.94 35.26 -18.06
CA ILE A 582 -14.58 35.36 -16.65
C ILE A 582 -13.82 36.64 -16.35
N ARG A 583 -12.91 37.09 -17.22
CA ARG A 583 -12.21 38.38 -17.06
C ARG A 583 -13.18 39.56 -17.08
N GLN A 584 -14.17 39.54 -17.96
CA GLN A 584 -15.22 40.56 -18.00
C GLN A 584 -16.03 40.56 -16.71
N LYS A 585 -16.49 39.38 -16.26
CA LYS A 585 -17.25 39.23 -15.02
C LYS A 585 -16.48 39.74 -13.80
N ILE A 586 -15.19 39.39 -13.68
CA ILE A 586 -14.32 39.91 -12.61
C ILE A 586 -14.23 41.44 -12.67
N THR A 587 -14.08 42.01 -13.87
CA THR A 587 -13.99 43.46 -14.06
C THR A 587 -15.28 44.18 -13.61
N GLU A 588 -16.44 43.59 -13.88
CA GLU A 588 -17.74 44.10 -13.44
C GLU A 588 -17.90 43.98 -11.92
N ASP A 589 -17.57 42.83 -11.35
CA ASP A 589 -17.65 42.58 -9.90
C ASP A 589 -16.70 43.49 -9.10
N LEU A 590 -15.53 43.82 -9.63
CA LEU A 590 -14.58 44.75 -8.99
C LEU A 590 -14.97 46.22 -9.13
N LYS A 591 -15.88 46.58 -10.04
CA LYS A 591 -16.43 47.95 -10.13
C LYS A 591 -17.59 48.18 -9.16
N ASN A 592 -18.27 47.10 -8.77
CA ASN A 592 -19.44 47.13 -7.90
C ASN A 592 -19.12 46.98 -6.41
N ASN A 593 -17.85 46.68 -6.07
CA ASN A 593 -17.31 46.64 -4.72
C ASN A 593 -16.35 47.83 -4.53
#